data_AF-A0AAV6WEQ8-F1
#
_entry.id   AF-A0AAV6WEQ8-F1
#
_cell.length_a   1.000
_cell.length_b   1.000
_cell.length_c   1.000
_cell.angle_alpha   90.00
_cell.angle_beta   90.00
_cell.angle_gamma   90.00
#
_symmetry.space_group_name_H-M   'P 1'
#
loop_
_entity.id
_entity.type
_entity.pdbx_description
1 polymer ?
#
loop_
_entity_poly.entity_id
_entity_poly.type
_entity_poly.pdbx_seq_one_letter_code
_entity_poly.pdbx_strand_id
1 'polypeptide(L)'
;MSRVKLPDKSKWFPMFETECRNECLNNCTCMAYAYYDGVGCMMWDEGLIDVQKFTSDGADLYIRLVDSELGNKKDQKAIIATTVVLGTIFIYACTYFLWKLFLNNKSIIYIYIYIH
;
A
#
# COMPACT_ATOMS: atom_id res chain seq x y z
N MET A 1 -5.74 -12.59 2.97
CA MET A 1 -6.96 -11.79 3.26
C MET A 1 -7.84 -12.63 4.15
N SER A 2 -8.48 -12.03 5.15
CA SER A 2 -9.41 -12.75 6.03
C SER A 2 -10.86 -12.33 5.80
N ARG A 3 -11.78 -13.28 6.04
CA ARG A 3 -13.24 -13.13 5.84
C ARG A 3 -13.59 -12.67 4.43
N VAL A 4 -13.22 -13.47 3.43
CA VAL A 4 -13.58 -13.20 2.03
C VAL A 4 -14.50 -14.28 1.48
N LYS A 5 -15.34 -13.89 0.52
CA LYS A 5 -15.89 -14.82 -0.46
C LYS A 5 -14.71 -15.45 -1.19
N LEU A 6 -14.67 -16.78 -1.22
CA LEU A 6 -13.67 -17.46 -2.03
C LEU A 6 -13.96 -17.20 -3.52
N PRO A 7 -12.94 -16.90 -4.33
CA PRO A 7 -13.11 -16.68 -5.75
C PRO A 7 -13.58 -17.95 -6.46
N ASP A 8 -14.32 -17.77 -7.55
CA ASP A 8 -14.79 -18.89 -8.38
C ASP A 8 -13.61 -19.62 -9.05
N LYS A 9 -13.83 -20.85 -9.52
CA LYS A 9 -12.85 -21.71 -10.23
C LYS A 9 -11.66 -22.20 -9.41
N SER A 10 -11.88 -22.51 -8.13
CA SER A 10 -10.85 -23.21 -7.35
C SER A 10 -10.63 -24.64 -7.84
N LYS A 11 -9.37 -25.09 -7.75
CA LYS A 11 -9.02 -26.51 -7.86
C LYS A 11 -8.92 -27.08 -6.46
N TRP A 12 -9.65 -28.16 -6.22
CA TRP A 12 -9.66 -28.83 -4.92
C TRP A 12 -8.60 -29.93 -4.85
N PHE A 13 -7.96 -30.07 -3.69
CA PHE A 13 -6.96 -31.10 -3.42
C PHE A 13 -7.12 -31.70 -2.02
N PRO A 14 -7.00 -33.04 -1.87
CA PRO A 14 -7.06 -33.74 -0.58
C PRO A 14 -5.71 -33.65 0.15
N MET A 15 -5.34 -32.46 0.60
CA MET A 15 -4.09 -32.23 1.33
C MET A 15 -4.31 -31.36 2.55
N PHE A 16 -3.44 -31.51 3.55
CA PHE A 16 -3.47 -30.68 4.75
C PHE A 16 -2.99 -29.26 4.44
N GLU A 17 -3.22 -28.34 5.38
CA GLU A 17 -2.93 -26.92 5.22
C GLU A 17 -1.46 -26.64 4.86
N THR A 18 -0.53 -27.37 5.49
CA THR A 18 0.91 -27.22 5.27
C THR A 18 1.32 -27.56 3.84
N GLU A 19 0.80 -28.66 3.32
CA GLU A 19 1.00 -29.13 1.96
C GLU A 19 0.34 -28.18 0.97
N CYS A 20 -0.88 -27.70 1.27
CA CYS A 20 -1.60 -26.71 0.48
C CYS A 20 -0.76 -25.45 0.23
N ARG A 21 -0.14 -24.95 1.30
CA ARG A 21 0.76 -23.79 1.23
C ARG A 21 2.01 -24.12 0.40
N ASN A 22 2.68 -25.23 0.69
CA ASN A 22 3.94 -25.58 0.03
C ASN A 22 3.73 -25.83 -1.47
N GLU A 23 2.65 -26.51 -1.86
CA GLU A 23 2.32 -26.79 -3.25
C GLU A 23 2.06 -25.50 -4.03
N CYS A 24 1.32 -24.55 -3.45
CA CYS A 24 1.11 -23.25 -4.08
C CYS A 24 2.41 -22.42 -4.18
N LEU A 25 3.29 -22.48 -3.18
CA LEU A 25 4.56 -21.75 -3.24
C LEU A 25 5.53 -22.35 -4.28
N ASN A 26 5.51 -23.67 -4.46
CA ASN A 26 6.34 -24.38 -5.43
C ASN A 26 5.77 -24.32 -6.85
N ASN A 27 4.47 -24.08 -7.02
CA ASN A 27 3.86 -23.91 -8.32
C ASN A 27 3.86 -22.44 -8.76
N CYS A 28 4.66 -22.14 -9.79
CA CYS A 28 4.77 -20.80 -10.36
C CYS A 28 3.45 -20.25 -10.92
N THR A 29 2.49 -21.09 -11.28
CA THR A 29 1.16 -20.67 -11.74
C THR A 29 0.21 -20.37 -10.60
N CYS A 30 0.46 -20.88 -9.40
CA CYS A 30 -0.45 -20.63 -8.28
C CYS A 30 -0.42 -19.16 -7.88
N MET A 31 -1.60 -18.54 -7.88
CA MET A 31 -1.81 -17.15 -7.45
C MET A 31 -2.37 -17.05 -6.03
N ALA A 32 -3.15 -18.05 -5.59
CA ALA A 32 -3.69 -18.09 -4.24
C ALA A 32 -4.03 -19.52 -3.77
N TYR A 33 -4.14 -19.68 -2.45
CA TYR A 33 -4.66 -20.88 -1.81
C TYR A 33 -5.60 -20.54 -0.64
N ALA A 34 -6.47 -21.48 -0.28
CA ALA A 34 -7.31 -21.44 0.91
C ALA A 34 -7.42 -22.84 1.49
N TYR A 35 -7.54 -22.95 2.81
CA TYR A 35 -7.75 -24.21 3.50
C TYR A 35 -8.93 -24.08 4.45
N TYR A 36 -9.79 -25.08 4.47
CA TYR A 36 -10.91 -25.16 5.41
C TYR A 36 -11.02 -26.58 5.96
N ASP A 37 -11.08 -26.70 7.28
CA ASP A 37 -11.14 -28.00 7.95
C ASP A 37 -12.41 -28.76 7.56
N GLY A 38 -12.27 -30.02 7.16
CA GLY A 38 -13.36 -30.84 6.61
C GLY A 38 -13.72 -30.58 5.13
N VAL A 39 -13.25 -29.50 4.50
CA VAL A 39 -13.36 -29.28 3.05
C VAL A 39 -12.04 -29.60 2.34
N GLY A 40 -10.91 -29.17 2.88
CA GLY A 40 -9.57 -29.39 2.32
C GLY A 40 -8.97 -28.17 1.62
N CYS A 41 -7.98 -28.40 0.76
CA CYS A 41 -7.23 -27.35 0.09
C CYS A 41 -7.91 -26.90 -1.21
N MET A 42 -7.94 -25.59 -1.43
CA MET A 42 -8.39 -24.94 -2.67
C MET A 42 -7.27 -24.05 -3.20
N MET A 43 -6.94 -24.18 -4.48
CA MET A 43 -5.91 -23.37 -5.15
C MET A 43 -6.44 -22.73 -6.42
N TRP A 44 -5.86 -21.57 -6.76
CA TRP A 44 -6.18 -20.82 -7.96
C TRP A 44 -4.91 -20.58 -8.79
N ASP A 45 -4.97 -20.95 -10.07
CA ASP A 45 -3.88 -20.74 -11.04
C ASP A 45 -4.07 -19.47 -11.91
N GLU A 46 -5.24 -18.85 -11.84
CA GLU A 46 -5.62 -17.69 -12.63
C GLU A 46 -6.01 -16.51 -11.73
N GLY A 47 -6.24 -15.35 -12.35
CA GLY A 47 -6.63 -14.12 -11.67
C GLY A 47 -7.85 -14.33 -10.75
N LEU A 48 -7.78 -13.75 -9.56
CA LEU A 48 -8.81 -13.81 -8.54
C LEU A 48 -9.99 -12.91 -8.94
N ILE A 49 -10.96 -13.46 -9.66
CA ILE A 49 -12.20 -12.77 -10.04
C ILE A 49 -13.22 -12.95 -8.92
N ASP A 50 -13.97 -11.89 -8.58
CA ASP A 50 -15.05 -11.89 -7.59
C ASP A 50 -14.62 -12.10 -6.11
N VAL A 51 -13.47 -11.55 -5.71
CA VAL A 51 -13.08 -11.50 -4.28
C VAL A 51 -13.83 -10.37 -3.58
N GLN A 52 -14.79 -10.73 -2.73
CA GLN A 52 -15.53 -9.79 -1.90
C GLN A 52 -15.18 -9.99 -0.42
N LYS A 53 -14.90 -8.89 0.30
CA LYS A 53 -14.60 -8.92 1.74
C LYS A 53 -15.89 -8.77 2.52
N PHE A 54 -16.09 -9.65 3.50
CA PHE A 54 -17.24 -9.62 4.40
C PHE A 54 -16.84 -9.15 5.81
N THR A 55 -17.82 -8.60 6.53
CA THR A 55 -17.65 -8.04 7.87
C THR A 55 -17.62 -9.10 8.96
N SER A 56 -18.35 -10.22 8.79
CA SER A 56 -18.51 -11.27 9.80
C SER A 56 -18.14 -12.67 9.28
N ASP A 57 -18.65 -13.05 8.11
CA ASP A 57 -18.58 -14.43 7.61
C ASP A 57 -17.75 -14.56 6.34
N GLY A 58 -16.80 -15.48 6.32
CA GLY A 58 -15.98 -15.75 5.13
C GLY A 58 -14.78 -16.65 5.45
N ALA A 59 -14.12 -17.13 4.40
CA ALA A 59 -12.93 -17.95 4.54
C ALA A 59 -11.65 -17.10 4.46
N ASP A 60 -10.55 -17.65 4.95
CA ASP A 60 -9.23 -17.05 4.78
C ASP A 60 -8.65 -17.46 3.42
N LEU A 61 -8.24 -16.46 2.64
CA LEU A 61 -7.65 -16.61 1.31
C LEU A 61 -6.22 -16.06 1.34
N TYR A 62 -5.25 -16.90 1.02
CA TYR A 62 -3.84 -16.55 1.00
C TYR A 62 -3.40 -16.28 -0.44
N ILE A 63 -3.05 -15.03 -0.73
CA ILE A 63 -2.59 -14.60 -2.06
C ILE A 63 -1.06 -14.67 -2.08
N ARG A 64 -0.51 -15.29 -3.12
CA ARG A 64 0.93 -15.30 -3.37
C ARG A 64 1.34 -13.93 -3.87
N LEU A 65 2.03 -13.17 -3.02
CA LEU A 65 2.60 -11.89 -3.37
C LEU A 65 4.05 -12.09 -3.80
N VAL A 66 4.45 -11.44 -4.90
CA VAL A 66 5.86 -11.33 -5.27
C VAL A 66 6.52 -10.32 -4.32
N ASP A 67 7.75 -10.58 -3.86
CA ASP A 67 8.46 -9.73 -2.88
C ASP A 67 8.48 -8.23 -3.24
N SER A 68 8.47 -7.91 -4.54
CA SER A 68 8.41 -6.53 -5.04
C SER A 68 7.13 -5.79 -4.62
N GLU A 69 6.02 -6.49 -4.38
CA GLU A 69 4.76 -5.89 -3.92
C GLU A 69 4.66 -5.76 -2.40
N LEU A 70 5.42 -6.58 -1.66
CA LEU A 70 5.45 -6.54 -0.19
C LEU A 70 6.31 -5.38 0.34
N GLY A 71 7.34 -4.98 -0.43
CA GLY A 71 8.33 -3.98 -0.03
C GLY A 71 7.86 -2.51 0.00
N ASN A 72 6.64 -2.19 -0.43
CA ASN A 72 6.23 -0.79 -0.64
C ASN A 72 4.97 -0.33 0.09
N LYS A 73 4.45 -1.12 1.05
CA LYS A 73 3.39 -0.65 1.96
C LYS A 73 3.97 0.14 3.13
N LYS A 74 4.77 1.17 2.84
CA LYS A 74 4.97 2.25 3.82
C LYS A 74 3.59 2.85 4.07
N ASP A 75 3.19 2.92 5.35
CA ASP A 75 1.88 3.43 5.75
C ASP A 75 1.63 4.77 5.05
N GLN A 76 0.65 4.81 4.14
CA GLN A 76 0.36 6.00 3.33
C GLN A 76 0.06 7.21 4.23
N LYS A 77 -0.45 6.96 5.45
CA LYS A 77 -0.66 7.99 6.46
C LYS A 77 0.66 8.58 6.96
N ALA A 78 1.68 7.75 7.16
CA ALA A 78 3.01 8.21 7.57
C ALA A 78 3.68 9.02 6.46
N ILE A 79 3.56 8.59 5.19
CA ILE A 79 4.11 9.34 4.05
C ILE A 79 3.48 10.74 3.97
N ILE A 80 2.15 10.83 4.00
CA ILE A 80 1.43 12.12 3.92
C ILE A 80 1.83 13.02 5.11
N ALA A 81 1.87 12.48 6.32
CA ALA A 81 2.25 13.24 7.51
C ALA A 81 3.66 13.81 7.40
N THR A 82 4.64 13.00 6.96
CA THR A 82 6.02 13.46 6.81
C THR A 82 6.15 14.56 5.74
N THR A 83 5.47 14.41 4.59
CA THR A 83 5.54 15.42 3.52
C THR A 83 4.95 16.76 3.95
N VAL A 84 3.82 16.75 4.69
CA VAL A 84 3.18 17.98 5.18
C VAL A 84 4.08 18.71 6.19
N VAL A 85 4.72 17.98 7.11
CA VAL A 85 5.60 18.58 8.12
C VAL A 85 6.83 19.22 7.45
N LEU A 86 7.47 18.53 6.51
CA LEU A 86 8.62 19.10 5.79
C LEU A 86 8.24 20.33 4.97
N GLY A 87 7.09 20.28 4.28
CA GLY A 87 6.58 21.39 3.48
C GLY A 87 6.30 22.64 4.31
N THR A 88 5.67 22.47 5.48
CA THR A 88 5.37 23.62 6.36
C THR A 88 6.65 24.28 6.88
N ILE A 89 7.63 23.50 7.34
CA ILE A 89 8.94 24.03 7.79
C ILE A 89 9.65 24.80 6.68
N PHE A 90 9.65 24.26 5.45
CA PHE A 90 10.28 24.91 4.30
C PHE A 90 9.61 26.25 3.97
N ILE A 91 8.28 26.32 4.00
CA ILE A 91 7.53 27.57 3.76
C ILE A 91 7.91 28.63 4.78
N TYR A 92 7.93 28.30 6.08
CA TYR A 92 8.33 29.25 7.12
C TYR A 92 9.79 29.70 6.99
N ALA A 93 10.69 28.80 6.61
CA ALA A 93 12.09 29.14 6.37
C ALA A 93 12.24 30.10 5.16
N CYS A 94 11.53 29.84 4.07
CA CYS A 94 11.53 30.69 2.88
C CYS A 94 10.97 32.09 3.18
N THR A 95 9.82 32.19 3.87
CA THR A 95 9.23 33.49 4.21
C THR A 95 10.15 34.30 5.13
N TYR A 96 10.78 33.67 6.12
CA TYR A 96 11.76 34.30 6.99
C TYR A 96 13.00 34.79 6.22
N PHE A 97 13.55 33.96 5.33
CA PHE A 97 14.71 34.35 4.52
C PHE A 97 14.40 35.50 3.59
N LEU A 98 13.27 35.44 2.88
CA LEU A 98 12.80 36.51 1.99
C LEU A 98 12.60 37.81 2.78
N TRP A 99 11.99 37.74 3.95
CA TRP A 99 11.80 38.92 4.80
C TRP A 99 13.13 39.49 5.29
N LYS A 100 14.08 38.64 5.71
CA LYS A 100 15.42 39.07 6.14
C LYS A 100 16.21 39.71 4.99
N LEU A 101 16.11 39.18 3.78
CA LEU A 101 16.72 39.76 2.58
C LEU A 101 16.10 41.12 2.24
N PHE A 102 14.77 41.26 2.40
CA PHE A 102 14.06 42.53 2.22
C PHE A 102 14.47 43.59 3.25
N LEU A 103 14.64 43.20 4.52
CA LEU A 103 15.07 44.12 5.58
C LEU A 103 16.52 44.57 5.46
N ASN A 104 17.41 43.71 4.94
CA ASN A 104 18.82 44.03 4.75
C ASN A 104 19.04 44.97 3.55
N ASN A 105 18.19 44.87 2.52
CA ASN A 105 18.27 45.70 1.32
C ASN A 105 17.40 46.97 1.42
N LYS A 106 17.72 47.88 2.35
CA LYS A 106 17.10 49.22 2.45
C LYS A 106 17.20 50.06 1.16
N SER A 107 18.15 49.78 0.25
CA SER A 107 18.28 50.52 -1.03
C SER A 107 17.22 50.17 -2.09
N ILE A 108 16.59 48.99 -2.06
CA ILE A 108 15.61 48.59 -3.07
C ILE A 108 14.25 49.26 -2.82
N ILE A 109 13.92 49.55 -1.56
CA ILE A 109 12.71 50.30 -1.19
C ILE A 109 12.77 51.73 -1.73
N TYR A 110 13.94 52.40 -1.69
CA TYR A 110 14.12 53.72 -2.30
C TYR A 110 13.95 53.69 -3.83
N ILE A 111 14.42 52.63 -4.50
CA ILE A 111 14.27 52.49 -5.95
C ILE A 111 12.81 52.18 -6.32
N TYR A 112 12.12 51.33 -5.55
CA TYR A 112 10.71 50.97 -5.81
C TYR A 112 9.75 52.15 -5.56
N ILE A 113 10.02 52.98 -4.55
CA ILE A 113 9.26 54.23 -4.29
C ILE A 113 9.62 55.35 -5.28
N TYR A 114 10.78 55.30 -5.95
CA TYR A 114 11.17 56.31 -6.94
C TYR A 114 10.76 55.94 -8.38
N ILE A 115 10.51 54.65 -8.64
CA ILE A 115 10.08 54.14 -9.96
C ILE A 115 8.55 53.99 -10.05
N HIS A 116 7.82 54.00 -8.94
CA HIS A 116 6.35 53.98 -8.90
C HIS A 116 5.80 55.24 -8.20
#